data_AF-A0A2E9VXY6-F1
#
_entry.id   AF-A0A2E9VXY6-F1
#
_cell.length_a   1.000
_cell.length_b   1.000
_cell.length_c   1.000
_cell.angle_alpha   90.00
_cell.angle_beta   90.00
_cell.angle_gamma   90.00
#
_symmetry.space_group_name_H-M   'P 1'
#
loop_
_entity.id
_entity.type
_entity.pdbx_description
1 polymer ?
#
loop_
_entity_poly.entity_id
_entity_poly.type
_entity_poly.pdbx_seq_one_letter_code
_entity_poly.pdbx_strand_id
1 'polypeptide(L)'
;MDLTNISFMKIRRQTTVLSSILIIASISSLFINKLNFGLDFTGGSLIEIRLEEEINSLEEIRSFLQSMELNDFQVNYFGSNKDISIKVPGGE
;
A
#
# COMPACT_ATOMS: atom_id res chain seq x y z
N MET A 1 -25.02 39.55 -2.39
CA MET A 1 -23.63 39.64 -1.91
C MET A 1 -22.85 38.64 -2.76
N ASP A 2 -22.58 39.01 -4.01
CA ASP A 2 -22.03 38.08 -5.01
C ASP A 2 -20.54 38.33 -5.16
N LEU A 3 -19.76 37.64 -4.34
CA LEU A 3 -18.30 37.80 -4.29
C LEU A 3 -17.59 36.48 -4.59
N THR A 4 -17.93 35.79 -5.68
CA THR A 4 -17.02 34.79 -6.27
C THR A 4 -17.35 34.52 -7.74
N ASN A 5 -16.83 35.33 -8.67
CA ASN A 5 -16.87 35.03 -10.11
C ASN A 5 -15.47 34.63 -10.60
N ILE A 6 -15.11 33.35 -10.45
CA ILE A 6 -13.83 32.80 -10.91
C ILE A 6 -14.04 32.19 -12.31
N SER A 7 -13.30 32.68 -13.30
CA SER A 7 -13.39 32.20 -14.68
C SER A 7 -12.55 30.93 -14.90
N PHE A 8 -13.02 29.79 -14.38
CA PHE A 8 -12.38 28.48 -14.55
C PHE A 8 -12.25 28.07 -16.03
N MET A 9 -13.17 28.54 -16.89
CA MET A 9 -13.16 28.21 -18.31
C MET A 9 -12.00 28.83 -19.08
N LYS A 10 -11.38 29.90 -18.57
CA LYS A 10 -10.23 30.55 -19.20
C LYS A 10 -8.98 29.66 -19.20
N ILE A 11 -8.79 28.85 -18.15
CA ILE A 11 -7.59 28.02 -17.97
C ILE A 11 -7.77 26.56 -18.38
N ARG A 12 -8.99 26.16 -18.80
CA ARG A 12 -9.36 24.77 -19.11
C ARG A 12 -8.34 24.06 -20.01
N ARG A 13 -7.85 24.71 -21.07
CA ARG A 13 -6.90 24.07 -21.99
C ARG A 13 -5.57 23.72 -21.31
N GLN A 14 -5.05 24.61 -20.47
CA GLN A 14 -3.78 24.39 -19.77
C GLN A 14 -3.92 23.29 -18.73
N THR A 15 -5.03 23.29 -17.97
CA THR A 15 -5.29 22.25 -16.97
C THR A 15 -5.56 20.90 -17.62
N THR A 16 -6.27 20.84 -18.75
CA THR A 16 -6.48 19.59 -19.51
C THR A 16 -5.16 19.00 -20.02
N VAL A 17 -4.24 19.83 -20.54
CA VAL A 17 -2.91 19.35 -20.96
C VAL A 17 -2.11 18.82 -19.78
N LEU A 18 -2.07 19.56 -18.67
CA LEU A 18 -1.39 19.12 -17.45
C LEU A 18 -1.97 17.79 -16.93
N SER A 19 -3.29 17.66 -16.85
CA SER A 19 -3.96 16.42 -16.44
C SER A 19 -3.62 15.27 -17.38
N SER A 20 -3.58 15.50 -18.69
CA SER A 20 -3.22 14.47 -19.67
C SER A 20 -1.77 14.00 -19.48
N ILE A 21 -0.84 14.91 -19.23
CA ILE A 21 0.55 14.59 -18.91
C ILE A 21 0.63 13.76 -17.62
N LEU A 22 -0.08 14.15 -16.57
CA LEU A 22 -0.11 13.42 -15.31
C LEU A 22 -0.70 12.01 -15.45
N ILE A 23 -1.74 11.84 -16.27
CA ILE A 23 -2.31 10.53 -16.58
C ILE A 23 -1.26 9.65 -17.28
N ILE A 24 -0.60 10.17 -18.31
CA ILE A 24 0.45 9.43 -19.02
C ILE A 24 1.60 9.08 -18.08
N ALA A 25 2.05 10.02 -17.24
CA ALA A 25 3.09 9.78 -16.26
C ALA A 25 2.70 8.70 -15.24
N SER A 26 1.44 8.71 -14.78
CA SER A 26 0.89 7.68 -13.89
C SER A 26 0.91 6.30 -14.54
N ILE A 27 0.41 6.20 -15.78
CA ILE A 27 0.41 4.95 -16.54
C ILE A 27 1.84 4.44 -16.75
N SER A 28 2.76 5.30 -17.18
CA SER A 28 4.18 4.96 -17.36
C SER A 28 4.84 4.50 -16.06
N SER A 29 4.47 5.12 -14.93
CA SER A 29 4.97 4.73 -13.60
C SER A 29 4.64 3.27 -13.25
N LEU A 30 3.47 2.76 -13.67
CA LEU A 30 3.09 1.37 -13.42
C LEU A 30 4.03 0.37 -14.12
N PHE A 31 4.54 0.71 -15.32
CA PHE A 31 5.47 -0.15 -16.07
C PHE A 31 6.90 -0.10 -15.51
N ILE A 32 7.32 1.04 -14.96
CA ILE A 32 8.68 1.23 -14.42
C ILE A 32 8.80 0.67 -13.00
N ASN A 33 7.86 1.04 -12.11
CA ASN A 33 7.91 0.65 -10.70
C ASN A 33 7.33 -0.75 -10.44
N LYS A 34 6.72 -1.36 -11.47
CA LYS A 34 5.94 -2.60 -11.38
C LYS A 34 4.79 -2.47 -10.37
N LEU A 35 3.91 -3.46 -10.36
CA LEU A 35 2.82 -3.54 -9.39
C LEU A 35 3.27 -4.37 -8.19
N ASN A 36 3.03 -3.85 -6.98
CA ASN A 36 3.12 -4.64 -5.76
C ASN A 36 1.87 -5.52 -5.66
N PHE A 37 1.93 -6.71 -6.25
CA PHE A 37 0.82 -7.65 -6.23
C PHE A 37 0.55 -8.17 -4.81
N GLY A 38 -0.71 -8.12 -4.39
CA GLY A 38 -1.15 -8.71 -3.12
C GLY A 38 -1.32 -10.22 -3.22
N LEU A 39 -1.62 -10.85 -2.07
CA LEU A 39 -1.83 -12.32 -1.96
C LEU A 39 -2.92 -12.86 -2.90
N ASP A 40 -3.91 -12.04 -3.26
CA ASP A 40 -4.96 -12.42 -4.23
C ASP A 40 -4.41 -12.72 -5.63
N PHE A 41 -3.22 -12.19 -5.95
CA PHE A 41 -2.55 -12.36 -7.26
C PHE A 41 -1.29 -13.20 -7.17
N THR A 42 -0.57 -13.16 -6.04
CA THR A 42 0.65 -13.97 -5.82
C THR A 42 0.36 -15.35 -5.22
N GLY A 43 -0.86 -15.57 -4.72
CA GLY A 43 -1.13 -16.68 -3.81
C GLY A 43 -0.45 -16.49 -2.46
N GLY A 44 -0.60 -17.49 -1.58
CA GLY A 44 0.00 -17.51 -0.24
C GLY A 44 -1.02 -17.55 0.89
N SER A 45 -0.55 -17.17 2.07
CA SER A 45 -1.31 -17.26 3.32
C SER A 45 -1.33 -15.92 4.05
N LEU A 46 -2.53 -15.49 4.44
CA LEU A 46 -2.74 -14.41 5.38
C LEU A 46 -3.04 -15.02 6.75
N ILE A 47 -2.20 -14.71 7.74
CA ILE A 47 -2.37 -15.16 9.12
C ILE A 47 -2.67 -13.94 9.96
N GLU A 48 -3.82 -13.95 10.63
CA GLU A 48 -4.24 -12.91 11.56
C GLU A 48 -4.19 -13.46 12.98
N ILE A 49 -3.46 -12.77 13.86
CA ILE A 49 -3.23 -13.18 15.23
C ILE A 49 -3.62 -12.03 16.15
N ARG A 50 -4.37 -12.36 17.20
CA ARG A 50 -4.65 -11.46 18.32
C ARG A 50 -3.82 -11.89 19.52
N LEU A 51 -2.97 -10.99 20.00
CA LEU A 51 -2.19 -11.20 21.20
C LEU A 51 -3.00 -10.86 22.45
N GLU A 52 -2.76 -11.61 23.53
CA GLU A 52 -3.35 -11.32 24.84
C GLU A 52 -2.76 -10.02 25.42
N GLU A 53 -1.44 -9.86 25.29
CA GLU A 53 -0.68 -8.69 25.72
C GLU A 53 -0.27 -7.80 24.54
N GLU A 54 -0.14 -6.50 24.79
CA GLU A 54 0.36 -5.55 23.77
C GLU A 54 1.86 -5.76 23.57
N ILE A 55 2.28 -5.88 22.32
CA ILE A 55 3.69 -5.83 21.96
C ILE A 55 4.15 -4.40 21.78
N ASN A 56 5.37 -4.11 22.22
CA ASN A 56 5.98 -2.79 22.07
C ASN A 56 6.45 -2.53 20.63
N SER A 57 6.74 -3.58 19.86
CA SER A 57 7.23 -3.46 18.48
C SER A 57 6.97 -4.71 17.65
N LEU A 58 6.66 -4.51 16.36
CA LEU A 58 6.59 -5.58 15.35
C LEU A 58 7.96 -6.19 15.03
N GLU A 59 9.05 -5.54 15.44
CA GLU A 59 10.42 -5.94 15.13
C GLU A 59 10.78 -7.31 15.72
N GLU A 60 10.23 -7.64 16.89
CA GLU A 60 10.44 -8.95 17.53
C GLU A 60 9.83 -10.07 16.69
N ILE A 61 8.61 -9.86 16.18
CA ILE A 61 7.94 -10.82 15.30
C ILE A 61 8.66 -10.93 13.96
N ARG A 62 9.12 -9.81 13.40
CA ARG A 62 9.92 -9.84 12.16
C ARG A 62 11.22 -10.62 12.35
N SER A 63 11.93 -10.38 13.44
CA SER A 63 13.18 -11.08 13.76
C SER A 63 12.95 -12.58 13.94
N PHE A 64 11.85 -12.96 14.61
CA PHE A 64 11.47 -14.36 14.76
C PHE A 64 11.15 -15.02 13.41
N LEU A 65 10.33 -14.40 12.57
CA LEU A 65 9.98 -14.94 11.25
C LEU A 65 11.19 -15.02 10.30
N GLN A 66 12.11 -14.06 10.35
CA GLN A 66 13.39 -14.12 9.62
C GLN A 66 14.24 -15.32 10.05
N SER A 67 14.22 -15.69 11.33
CA SER A 67 14.96 -16.86 11.81
C SER A 67 14.38 -18.21 11.33
N MET A 68 13.14 -18.21 10.83
CA MET A 68 12.49 -19.38 10.24
C MET A 68 12.73 -19.51 8.72
N GLU A 69 13.69 -18.75 8.15
CA GLU A 69 14.01 -18.72 6.71
C GLU A 69 12.81 -18.32 5.81
N LEU A 70 11.78 -17.71 6.39
CA LEU A 70 10.68 -17.13 5.63
C LEU A 70 11.17 -15.82 5.01
N ASN A 71 11.22 -15.78 3.68
CA ASN A 71 11.54 -14.58 2.92
C ASN A 71 10.24 -13.87 2.48
N ASP A 72 10.33 -12.56 2.24
CA ASP A 72 9.26 -11.72 1.68
C ASP A 72 7.93 -11.64 2.45
N PHE A 73 7.94 -11.94 3.76
CA PHE A 73 6.77 -11.76 4.60
C PHE A 73 6.54 -10.29 4.99
N GLN A 74 5.29 -9.87 5.14
CA GLN A 74 4.92 -8.54 5.63
C GLN A 74 4.16 -8.65 6.94
N VAL A 75 4.63 -7.94 7.96
CA VAL A 75 3.98 -7.86 9.28
C VAL A 75 3.44 -6.44 9.49
N ASN A 76 2.14 -6.33 9.73
CA ASN A 76 1.44 -5.07 9.98
C ASN A 76 0.43 -5.22 11.11
N TYR A 77 0.21 -4.16 11.88
CA TYR A 77 -0.92 -4.08 12.82
C TYR A 77 -2.26 -4.10 12.07
N PHE A 78 -3.28 -4.70 12.69
CA PHE A 78 -4.61 -4.86 12.12
C PHE A 78 -5.69 -4.37 13.10
N GLY A 79 -5.91 -3.05 13.16
CA GLY A 79 -6.96 -2.45 13.99
C GLY A 79 -6.50 -2.01 15.39
N SER A 80 -5.65 -2.78 16.08
CA SER A 80 -5.03 -2.38 17.36
C SER A 80 -3.60 -2.89 17.51
N ASN A 81 -2.87 -2.43 18.53
CA ASN A 81 -1.50 -2.90 18.82
C ASN A 81 -1.43 -4.37 19.28
N LYS A 82 -2.59 -5.02 19.48
CA LYS A 82 -2.73 -6.45 19.80
C LYS A 82 -3.03 -7.31 18.58
N ASP A 83 -3.56 -6.71 17.54
CA ASP A 83 -4.02 -7.39 16.36
C ASP A 83 -2.95 -7.27 15.28
N ILE A 84 -2.46 -8.40 14.78
CA ILE A 84 -1.33 -8.46 13.88
C ILE A 84 -1.71 -9.31 12.68
N SER A 85 -1.42 -8.77 11.51
CA SER A 85 -1.53 -9.47 10.23
C SER A 85 -0.14 -9.80 9.72
N ILE A 86 0.07 -11.09 9.41
CA ILE A 86 1.26 -11.61 8.77
C ILE A 86 0.86 -12.10 7.39
N LYS A 87 1.41 -11.46 6.37
CA LYS A 87 1.25 -11.88 4.98
C LYS A 87 2.48 -12.67 4.59
N VAL A 88 2.29 -13.93 4.22
CA VAL A 88 3.34 -14.78 3.66
C VAL A 88 3.00 -15.02 2.19
N PRO A 89 3.79 -14.48 1.24
CA PRO A 89 3.57 -14.77 -0.17
C PRO A 89 3.70 -16.27 -0.42
N GLY A 90 2.86 -16.80 -1.29
CA GLY A 90 2.97 -18.18 -1.74
C GLY A 90 4.26 -18.30 -2.54
N GLY A 91 5.26 -18.99 -1.98
CA GLY A 91 6.42 -19.40 -2.76
C GLY A 91 5.99 -20.29 -3.91
N GLU A 92 6.71 -20.22 -5.02
CA GLU A 92 6.68 -21.27 -6.05
C GLU A 92 6.94 -22.66 -5.44
#